data_AF-A0A523EC00-F1
#
_entry.id   AF-A0A523EC00-F1
#
_cell.length_a   1.000
_cell.length_b   1.000
_cell.length_c   1.000
_cell.angle_alpha   90.00
_cell.angle_beta   90.00
_cell.angle_gamma   90.00
#
_symmetry.space_group_name_H-M   'P 1'
#
loop_
_entity.id
_entity.type
_entity.pdbx_description
1 polymer ?
#
loop_
_entity_poly.entity_id
_entity_poly.type
_entity_poly.pdbx_seq_one_letter_code
_entity_poly.pdbx_strand_id
1 'polypeptide(L)'
;MSAPALIFFGFTVTFASFDWLMSLDPHWYSSISGVYFFAGTIVSYFAVQGLLKAPRQLTAEHRHGLGKLLFGFVCFWAYIAFSQYLLISYANLPEETIWYRHRFDGTWLGLSAFLAVGHFVLPFFYLLPQGMKKNKNLLAAGSAWLLLMHYLDLYWVVMPNFHTDGIYSLDAATLAGATALLSGAYLLLSKRTEEIPISDPRLAESLGFDNA
;
A
#
# COMPACT_ATOMS: atom_id res chain seq x y z
N MET A 1 4.18 25.39 -1.39
CA MET A 1 2.75 25.02 -1.30
C MET A 1 2.49 23.74 -0.50
N SER A 2 3.52 23.05 0.00
CA SER A 2 3.38 21.70 0.59
C SER A 2 2.62 21.64 1.92
N ALA A 3 2.76 22.64 2.80
CA ALA A 3 2.11 22.63 4.12
C ALA A 3 0.56 22.60 4.07
N PRO A 4 -0.13 23.53 3.38
CA PRO A 4 -1.59 23.46 3.27
C PRO A 4 -2.04 22.25 2.44
N ALA A 5 -1.29 21.87 1.40
CA ALA A 5 -1.63 20.71 0.56
C ALA A 5 -1.67 19.40 1.35
N LEU A 6 -0.78 19.21 2.34
CA LEU A 6 -0.79 18.02 3.21
C LEU A 6 -2.05 17.92 4.05
N ILE A 7 -2.55 19.05 4.57
CA ILE A 7 -3.80 19.08 5.35
C ILE A 7 -4.97 18.69 4.47
N PHE A 8 -5.08 19.31 3.28
CA PHE A 8 -6.13 18.96 2.33
C PHE A 8 -6.04 17.50 1.89
N PHE A 9 -4.84 16.99 1.65
CA PHE A 9 -4.63 15.59 1.30
C PHE A 9 -5.20 14.66 2.37
N GLY A 10 -4.91 14.89 3.65
CA GLY A 10 -5.44 14.09 4.75
C GLY A 10 -6.98 14.04 4.78
N PHE A 11 -7.64 15.18 4.62
CA PHE A 11 -9.11 15.23 4.53
C PHE A 11 -9.62 14.49 3.29
N THR A 12 -9.06 14.78 2.11
CA THR A 12 -9.52 14.15 0.86
C THR A 12 -9.38 12.64 0.85
N VAL A 13 -8.28 12.10 1.39
CA VAL A 13 -8.08 10.64 1.49
C VAL A 13 -9.08 10.01 2.45
N THR A 14 -9.38 10.68 3.55
CA THR A 14 -10.38 10.19 4.53
C THR A 14 -11.77 10.17 3.92
N PHE A 15 -12.20 11.26 3.28
CA PHE A 15 -13.50 11.32 2.61
C PHE A 15 -13.57 10.34 1.42
N ALA A 16 -12.51 10.19 0.64
CA ALA A 16 -12.46 9.20 -0.43
C ALA A 16 -12.59 7.76 0.09
N SER A 17 -11.99 7.45 1.24
CA SER A 17 -12.16 6.13 1.88
C SER A 17 -13.61 5.89 2.28
N PHE A 18 -14.31 6.91 2.80
CA PHE A 18 -15.72 6.79 3.15
C PHE A 18 -16.61 6.65 1.92
N ASP A 19 -16.39 7.50 0.92
CA ASP A 19 -17.22 7.56 -0.28
C ASP A 19 -17.01 6.35 -1.21
N TRP A 20 -15.81 5.78 -1.27
CA TRP A 20 -15.49 4.67 -2.20
C TRP A 20 -15.51 3.30 -1.55
N LEU A 21 -15.11 3.17 -0.29
CA LEU A 21 -15.00 1.87 0.39
C LEU A 21 -16.15 1.67 1.38
N MET A 22 -16.39 2.62 2.28
CA MET A 22 -17.41 2.46 3.32
C MET A 22 -18.84 2.49 2.74
N SER A 23 -19.08 3.30 1.71
CA SER A 23 -20.39 3.39 1.03
C SER A 23 -20.85 2.08 0.36
N LEU A 24 -19.94 1.12 0.16
CA LEU A 24 -20.26 -0.20 -0.37
C LEU A 24 -21.16 -1.00 0.58
N ASP A 25 -21.06 -0.73 1.88
CA ASP A 25 -21.94 -1.29 2.90
C ASP A 25 -22.42 -0.17 3.86
N PRO A 26 -23.63 0.38 3.65
CA PRO A 26 -24.12 1.52 4.43
C PRO A 26 -24.44 1.18 5.89
N HIS A 27 -24.40 -0.09 6.28
CA HIS A 27 -24.58 -0.50 7.68
C HIS A 27 -23.24 -0.64 8.42
N TRP A 28 -22.11 -0.56 7.71
CA TRP A 28 -20.78 -0.66 8.29
C TRP A 28 -20.13 0.71 8.51
N TYR A 29 -19.66 0.95 9.73
CA TYR A 29 -19.02 2.21 10.11
C TYR A 29 -17.66 1.96 10.75
N SER A 30 -16.65 2.72 10.34
CA SER A 30 -15.32 2.63 10.92
C SER A 30 -14.53 3.92 10.72
N SER A 31 -14.23 4.61 11.81
CA SER A 31 -13.43 5.85 11.79
C SER A 31 -11.98 5.61 11.37
N ILE A 32 -11.44 4.42 11.66
CA ILE A 32 -10.07 4.04 11.32
C ILE A 32 -9.91 3.67 9.83
N SER A 33 -11.00 3.45 9.09
CA SER A 33 -11.01 3.15 7.65
C SER A 33 -10.23 4.19 6.82
N GLY A 34 -10.36 5.48 7.12
CA GLY A 34 -9.60 6.52 6.42
C GLY A 34 -8.08 6.39 6.61
N VAL A 35 -7.64 6.04 7.82
CA VAL A 35 -6.22 5.82 8.13
C VAL A 35 -5.72 4.52 7.51
N TYR A 36 -6.58 3.50 7.43
CA TYR A 36 -6.29 2.23 6.75
C TYR A 36 -5.99 2.46 5.26
N PHE A 37 -6.87 3.19 4.58
CA PHE A 37 -6.70 3.52 3.17
C PHE A 37 -5.44 4.37 2.96
N PHE A 38 -5.22 5.39 3.80
CA PHE A 38 -4.00 6.19 3.78
C PHE A 38 -2.73 5.34 3.94
N ALA A 39 -2.68 4.45 4.92
CA ALA A 39 -1.52 3.58 5.14
C ALA A 39 -1.22 2.72 3.90
N GLY A 40 -2.24 2.14 3.28
CA GLY A 40 -2.11 1.37 2.04
C GLY A 40 -1.59 2.18 0.87
N THR A 41 -2.06 3.43 0.70
CA THR A 41 -1.56 4.32 -0.37
C THR A 41 -0.09 4.67 -0.20
N ILE A 42 0.40 4.88 1.03
CA ILE A 42 1.80 5.18 1.29
C ILE A 42 2.69 3.96 1.06
N VAL A 43 2.27 2.78 1.51
CA VAL A 43 2.99 1.53 1.22
C VAL A 43 3.14 1.35 -0.29
N SER A 44 2.06 1.56 -1.04
CA SER A 44 2.07 1.47 -2.50
C SER A 44 2.96 2.51 -3.15
N TYR A 45 2.95 3.75 -2.66
CA TYR A 45 3.84 4.80 -3.14
C TYR A 45 5.31 4.42 -3.02
N PHE A 46 5.76 4.01 -1.83
CA PHE A 46 7.16 3.59 -1.63
C PHE A 46 7.49 2.30 -2.39
N ALA A 47 6.54 1.38 -2.51
CA ALA A 47 6.74 0.16 -3.29
C ALA A 47 6.95 0.49 -4.78
N VAL A 48 6.15 1.38 -5.37
CA VAL A 48 6.36 1.87 -6.75
C VAL A 48 7.74 2.52 -6.88
N GLN A 49 8.16 3.37 -5.94
CA GLN A 49 9.50 3.97 -5.98
C GLN A 49 10.63 2.92 -5.94
N GLY A 50 10.42 1.81 -5.22
CA GLY A 50 11.37 0.69 -5.21
C GLY A 50 11.41 -0.13 -6.50
N LEU A 51 10.37 -0.08 -7.34
CA LEU A 51 10.30 -0.74 -8.64
C LEU A 51 10.87 0.11 -9.78
N LEU A 52 10.72 1.43 -9.68
CA LEU A 52 11.19 2.33 -10.72
C LEU A 52 12.70 2.20 -10.91
N LYS A 53 13.14 2.36 -12.16
CA LYS A 53 14.55 2.30 -12.50
C LYS A 53 15.24 3.52 -11.90
N ALA A 54 15.90 3.32 -10.76
CA ALA A 54 16.75 4.32 -10.14
C ALA A 54 17.79 4.89 -11.14
N PRO A 55 17.97 6.22 -11.23
CA PRO A 55 19.09 6.83 -11.94
C PRO A 55 20.43 6.26 -11.45
N ARG A 56 21.44 6.25 -12.34
CA ARG A 56 22.75 5.64 -12.07
C ARG A 56 23.46 6.23 -10.85
N GLN A 57 23.13 7.47 -10.51
CA GLN A 57 23.71 8.26 -9.43
C GLN A 57 23.18 7.85 -8.04
N LEU A 58 22.12 7.02 -7.95
CA LEU A 58 21.59 6.59 -6.66
C LEU A 58 22.44 5.48 -6.03
N THR A 59 23.00 5.79 -4.86
CA THR A 59 23.81 4.88 -4.05
C THR A 59 22.97 3.80 -3.35
N ALA A 60 23.64 2.80 -2.78
CA ALA A 60 22.97 1.77 -1.97
C ALA A 60 22.30 2.35 -0.71
N GLU A 61 22.79 3.48 -0.20
CA GLU A 61 22.23 4.13 0.99
C GLU A 61 20.88 4.80 0.74
N HIS A 62 20.67 5.38 -0.45
CA HIS A 62 19.35 5.89 -0.85
C HIS A 62 18.31 4.75 -0.89
N ARG A 63 18.69 3.60 -1.46
CA ARG A 63 17.83 2.41 -1.48
C ARG A 63 17.56 1.89 -0.07
N HIS A 64 18.57 1.91 0.78
CA HIS A 64 18.42 1.54 2.18
C HIS A 64 17.43 2.46 2.92
N GLY A 65 17.50 3.77 2.69
CA GLY A 65 16.54 4.75 3.20
C GLY A 65 15.11 4.46 2.76
N LEU A 66 14.90 4.22 1.45
CA LEU A 66 13.60 3.84 0.91
C LEU A 66 13.08 2.54 1.54
N GLY A 67 13.93 1.51 1.63
CA GLY A 67 13.58 0.25 2.26
C GLY A 67 13.24 0.36 3.74
N LYS A 68 13.85 1.29 4.49
CA LYS A 68 13.49 1.60 5.88
C LYS A 68 12.10 2.24 5.97
N LEU A 69 11.80 3.22 5.11
CA LEU A 69 10.48 3.85 5.04
C LEU A 69 9.40 2.84 4.67
N LEU A 70 9.63 2.05 3.60
CA LEU A 70 8.72 1.00 3.17
C LEU A 70 8.43 0.00 4.30
N PHE A 71 9.47 -0.49 4.98
CA PHE A 71 9.31 -1.38 6.13
C PHE A 71 8.52 -0.74 7.27
N GLY A 72 8.83 0.52 7.63
CA GLY A 72 8.11 1.24 8.67
C GLY A 72 6.62 1.41 8.35
N PHE A 73 6.28 1.74 7.10
CA PHE A 73 4.89 1.90 6.68
C PHE A 73 4.14 0.57 6.55
N VAL A 74 4.81 -0.54 6.22
CA VAL A 74 4.19 -1.88 6.29
C VAL A 74 3.81 -2.23 7.73
N CYS A 75 4.69 -1.95 8.70
CA CYS A 75 4.37 -2.12 10.12
C CYS A 75 3.22 -1.20 10.56
N PHE A 76 3.19 0.05 10.08
CA PHE A 76 2.11 0.98 10.34
C PHE A 76 0.77 0.49 9.78
N TRP A 77 0.75 0.02 8.52
CA TRP A 77 -0.45 -0.57 7.91
C TRP A 77 -0.92 -1.77 8.73
N ALA A 78 -0.03 -2.69 9.11
CA ALA A 78 -0.38 -3.87 9.90
C ALA A 78 -0.95 -3.50 11.28
N TYR A 79 -0.39 -2.49 11.93
CA TYR A 79 -0.92 -1.95 13.17
C TYR A 79 -2.35 -1.42 13.02
N ILE A 80 -2.62 -0.62 11.97
CA ILE A 80 -3.94 -0.06 11.71
C ILE A 80 -4.95 -1.15 11.35
N ALA A 81 -4.57 -2.08 10.46
CA ALA A 81 -5.37 -3.23 10.07
C ALA A 81 -5.77 -4.08 11.28
N PHE A 82 -4.79 -4.39 12.14
CA PHE A 82 -5.02 -5.17 13.35
C PHE A 82 -5.86 -4.41 14.37
N SER A 83 -5.61 -3.10 14.55
CA SER A 83 -6.38 -2.26 15.47
C SER A 83 -7.85 -2.20 15.08
N GLN A 84 -8.15 -2.08 13.78
CA GLN A 84 -9.51 -2.12 13.26
C GLN A 84 -10.20 -3.44 13.59
N TYR A 85 -9.53 -4.57 13.31
CA TYR A 85 -10.06 -5.89 13.61
C TYR A 85 -10.30 -6.10 15.11
N LEU A 86 -9.32 -5.73 15.95
CA LEU A 86 -9.40 -5.90 17.40
C LEU A 86 -10.54 -5.08 18.00
N LEU A 87 -10.68 -3.82 17.61
CA LEU A 87 -11.72 -2.94 18.14
C LEU A 87 -13.12 -3.43 17.78
N ILE A 88 -13.34 -3.82 16.53
CA ILE A 88 -14.65 -4.34 16.07
C ILE A 88 -14.96 -5.68 16.73
N SER A 89 -13.96 -6.57 16.84
CA SER A 89 -14.13 -7.87 17.51
C SER A 89 -14.41 -7.72 19.01
N TYR A 90 -13.79 -6.73 19.67
CA TYR A 90 -13.95 -6.49 21.10
C TYR A 90 -15.27 -5.79 21.44
N ALA A 91 -15.66 -4.77 20.67
CA ALA A 91 -16.91 -4.05 20.87
C ALA A 91 -18.13 -4.92 20.51
N ASN A 92 -17.96 -5.85 19.57
CA ASN A 92 -18.94 -6.86 19.16
C ASN A 92 -20.32 -6.27 18.83
N LEU A 93 -20.35 -5.09 18.20
CA LEU A 93 -21.60 -4.50 17.71
C LEU A 93 -22.12 -5.33 16.53
N PRO A 94 -23.42 -5.69 16.51
CA PRO A 94 -23.99 -6.52 15.43
C PRO A 94 -23.78 -5.92 14.05
N GLU A 95 -23.91 -4.60 13.92
CA GLU A 95 -23.81 -3.86 12.66
C GLU A 95 -22.39 -3.92 12.06
N GLU A 96 -21.34 -3.84 12.89
CA GLU A 96 -19.96 -3.82 12.43
C GLU A 96 -19.35 -5.23 12.28
N THR A 97 -19.81 -6.19 13.09
CA THR A 97 -19.27 -7.56 13.09
C THR A 97 -19.73 -8.39 11.89
N ILE A 98 -20.89 -8.09 11.32
CA ILE A 98 -21.39 -8.75 10.10
C ILE A 98 -20.40 -8.56 8.93
N TRP A 99 -19.81 -7.36 8.81
CA TRP A 99 -18.82 -7.06 7.76
C TRP A 99 -17.60 -7.99 7.82
N TYR A 100 -17.09 -8.26 9.02
CA TYR A 100 -16.00 -9.22 9.21
C TYR A 100 -16.47 -10.66 9.05
N ARG A 101 -17.67 -11.02 9.50
CA ARG A 101 -18.23 -12.37 9.34
C ARG A 101 -18.27 -12.79 7.87
N HIS A 102 -18.74 -11.92 6.97
CA HIS A 102 -18.72 -12.18 5.53
C HIS A 102 -17.32 -12.45 4.95
N ARG A 103 -16.26 -11.97 5.62
CA ARG A 103 -14.86 -12.10 5.20
C ARG A 103 -14.09 -13.21 5.93
N PHE A 104 -14.65 -13.71 7.03
CA PHE A 104 -14.12 -14.84 7.81
C PHE A 104 -14.87 -16.15 7.54
N ASP A 105 -15.90 -16.13 6.70
CA ASP A 105 -16.65 -17.31 6.28
C ASP A 105 -16.28 -17.77 4.85
N GLY A 106 -16.36 -19.08 4.63
CA GLY A 106 -16.24 -19.70 3.30
C GLY A 106 -14.90 -19.46 2.60
N THR A 107 -14.97 -19.08 1.33
CA THR A 107 -13.81 -18.89 0.43
C THR A 107 -12.94 -17.69 0.82
N TRP A 108 -13.51 -16.70 1.49
CA TRP A 108 -12.83 -15.46 1.89
C TRP A 108 -11.88 -15.66 3.07
N LEU A 109 -12.12 -16.66 3.93
CA LEU A 109 -11.25 -16.99 5.05
C LEU A 109 -9.82 -17.31 4.60
N GLY A 110 -9.69 -18.07 3.50
CA GLY A 110 -8.39 -18.41 2.92
C GLY A 110 -7.63 -17.18 2.45
N LEU A 111 -8.33 -16.23 1.82
CA LEU A 111 -7.74 -14.97 1.38
C LEU A 111 -7.37 -14.07 2.57
N SER A 112 -8.21 -13.98 3.60
CA SER A 112 -7.94 -13.24 4.85
C SER A 112 -6.66 -13.75 5.54
N ALA A 113 -6.53 -15.07 5.69
CA ALA A 113 -5.35 -15.69 6.30
C ALA A 113 -4.10 -15.49 5.43
N PHE A 114 -4.23 -15.65 4.11
CA PHE A 114 -3.15 -15.39 3.17
C PHE A 114 -2.71 -13.92 3.21
N LEU A 115 -3.64 -12.98 3.32
CA LEU A 115 -3.35 -11.55 3.40
C LEU A 115 -2.58 -11.21 4.69
N ALA A 116 -3.00 -11.75 5.83
CA ALA A 116 -2.31 -11.53 7.10
C ALA A 116 -0.83 -11.98 7.05
N VAL A 117 -0.58 -13.15 6.45
CA VAL A 117 0.79 -13.69 6.32
C VAL A 117 1.56 -13.00 5.19
N GLY A 118 0.93 -12.82 4.04
CA GLY A 118 1.55 -12.34 2.81
C GLY A 118 1.80 -10.84 2.80
N HIS A 119 0.92 -10.04 3.42
CA HIS A 119 1.04 -8.57 3.42
C HIS A 119 1.90 -8.06 4.58
N PHE A 120 1.91 -8.77 5.72
CA PHE A 120 2.72 -8.36 6.88
C PHE A 120 3.86 -9.33 7.20
N VAL A 121 3.58 -10.58 7.57
CA VAL A 121 4.60 -11.50 8.13
C VAL A 121 5.75 -11.72 7.15
N LEU A 122 5.45 -12.03 5.89
CA LEU A 122 6.47 -12.28 4.87
C LEU A 122 7.28 -11.01 4.56
N PRO A 123 6.68 -9.84 4.24
CA PRO A 123 7.42 -8.61 4.03
C PRO A 123 8.20 -8.14 5.24
N PHE A 124 7.70 -8.39 6.45
CA PHE A 124 8.39 -8.06 7.69
C PHE A 124 9.73 -8.78 7.78
N PHE A 125 9.74 -10.11 7.63
CA PHE A 125 10.99 -10.89 7.69
C PHE A 125 11.87 -10.67 6.45
N TYR A 126 11.27 -10.47 5.28
CA TYR A 126 12.01 -10.23 4.04
C TYR A 126 12.74 -8.88 4.06
N LEU A 127 12.10 -7.81 4.53
CA LEU A 127 12.71 -6.49 4.60
C LEU A 127 13.55 -6.29 5.86
N LEU A 128 13.54 -7.19 6.84
CA LEU A 128 14.31 -7.04 8.08
C LEU A 128 15.82 -6.86 7.83
N PRO A 129 16.50 -7.69 7.01
CA PRO A 129 17.94 -7.60 6.82
C PRO A 129 18.35 -6.38 5.98
N GLN A 130 19.43 -5.71 6.38
CA GLN A 130 19.96 -4.55 5.66
C GLN A 130 20.34 -4.87 4.21
N GLY A 131 20.86 -6.08 3.96
CA GLY A 131 21.27 -6.52 2.62
C GLY A 131 20.11 -6.56 1.61
N MET A 132 18.90 -6.90 2.06
CA MET A 132 17.70 -6.94 1.20
C MET A 132 17.29 -5.52 0.77
N LYS A 133 17.46 -4.54 1.66
CA LYS A 133 17.15 -3.12 1.40
C LYS A 133 18.21 -2.41 0.54
N LYS A 134 19.47 -2.85 0.58
CA LYS A 134 20.58 -2.24 -0.19
C LYS A 134 20.66 -2.75 -1.64
N ASN A 135 20.26 -4.00 -1.88
CA ASN A 135 20.28 -4.61 -3.20
C ASN A 135 19.07 -4.18 -4.05
N LYS A 136 19.33 -3.62 -5.22
CA LYS A 136 18.29 -3.13 -6.15
C LYS A 136 17.29 -4.22 -6.54
N ASN A 137 17.75 -5.42 -6.88
CA ASN A 137 16.87 -6.47 -7.39
C ASN A 137 16.00 -7.06 -6.27
N LEU A 138 16.56 -7.18 -5.07
CA LEU A 138 15.84 -7.72 -3.91
C LEU A 138 14.82 -6.73 -3.38
N LEU A 139 15.17 -5.44 -3.32
CA LEU A 139 14.22 -4.38 -2.98
C LEU A 139 13.08 -4.32 -4.01
N ALA A 140 13.38 -4.36 -5.31
CA ALA A 140 12.37 -4.39 -6.35
C ALA A 140 11.44 -5.61 -6.25
N ALA A 141 11.97 -6.80 -5.95
CA ALA A 141 11.16 -7.99 -5.73
C ALA A 141 10.21 -7.84 -4.52
N GLY A 142 10.70 -7.30 -3.40
CA GLY A 142 9.87 -7.02 -2.23
C GLY A 142 8.79 -5.96 -2.50
N SER A 143 9.14 -4.93 -3.26
CA SER A 143 8.19 -3.91 -3.70
C SER A 143 7.11 -4.46 -4.64
N ALA A 144 7.47 -5.31 -5.62
CA ALA A 144 6.50 -5.99 -6.48
C ALA A 144 5.52 -6.83 -5.67
N TRP A 145 6.05 -7.58 -4.70
CA TRP A 145 5.24 -8.39 -3.79
C TRP A 145 4.28 -7.52 -2.97
N LEU A 146 4.74 -6.42 -2.38
CA LEU A 146 3.89 -5.52 -1.60
C LEU A 146 2.79 -4.87 -2.44
N LEU A 147 3.05 -4.51 -3.71
CA LEU A 147 1.99 -4.03 -4.60
C LEU A 147 0.96 -5.11 -4.92
N LEU A 148 1.40 -6.35 -5.14
CA LEU A 148 0.50 -7.48 -5.32
C LEU A 148 -0.36 -7.71 -4.06
N MET A 149 0.23 -7.61 -2.87
CA MET A 149 -0.50 -7.78 -1.62
C MET A 149 -1.47 -6.63 -1.36
N HIS A 150 -1.10 -5.38 -1.64
CA HIS A 150 -2.01 -4.25 -1.52
C HIS A 150 -3.15 -4.32 -2.54
N TYR A 151 -2.88 -4.86 -3.73
CA TYR A 151 -3.94 -5.18 -4.69
C TYR A 151 -4.93 -6.19 -4.12
N LEU A 152 -4.44 -7.28 -3.52
CA LEU A 152 -5.30 -8.30 -2.90
C LEU A 152 -6.04 -7.76 -1.67
N ASP A 153 -5.44 -6.80 -0.97
CA ASP A 153 -6.05 -6.11 0.16
C ASP A 153 -7.29 -5.31 -0.28
N LEU A 154 -7.16 -4.48 -1.33
CA LEU A 154 -8.29 -3.76 -1.89
C LEU A 154 -9.35 -4.70 -2.46
N TYR A 155 -8.93 -5.80 -3.11
CA TYR A 155 -9.84 -6.84 -3.58
C TYR A 155 -10.66 -7.44 -2.42
N TRP A 156 -9.99 -7.75 -1.31
CA TRP A 156 -10.60 -8.29 -0.09
C TRP A 156 -11.56 -7.29 0.60
N VAL A 157 -11.27 -5.99 0.53
CA VAL A 157 -12.17 -4.95 1.06
C VAL A 157 -13.43 -4.82 0.21
N VAL A 158 -13.32 -4.80 -1.12
CA VAL A 158 -14.41 -4.43 -2.04
C VAL A 158 -15.30 -5.62 -2.43
N MET A 159 -14.71 -6.75 -2.81
CA MET A 159 -15.40 -7.82 -3.54
C MET A 159 -16.39 -8.65 -2.72
N PRO A 160 -16.17 -8.93 -1.43
CA PRO A 160 -17.15 -9.64 -0.62
C PRO A 160 -18.53 -8.96 -0.55
N ASN A 161 -18.61 -7.66 -0.85
CA ASN A 161 -19.89 -6.92 -0.90
C ASN A 161 -20.70 -7.21 -2.18
N PHE A 162 -20.06 -7.70 -3.25
CA PHE A 162 -20.68 -7.94 -4.56
C PHE A 162 -20.73 -9.43 -4.94
N HIS A 163 -19.70 -10.19 -4.58
CA HIS A 163 -19.54 -11.59 -4.93
C HIS A 163 -19.45 -12.44 -3.67
N THR A 164 -20.57 -12.94 -3.18
CA THR A 164 -20.60 -13.86 -2.02
C THR A 164 -20.03 -15.23 -2.35
N ASP A 165 -20.03 -15.62 -3.64
CA ASP A 165 -19.87 -17.01 -4.06
C ASP A 165 -18.45 -17.36 -4.54
N GLY A 166 -17.54 -16.39 -4.66
CA GLY A 166 -16.13 -16.66 -4.98
C GLY A 166 -15.38 -15.57 -5.75
N ILE A 167 -14.18 -15.93 -6.21
CA ILE A 167 -13.23 -15.06 -6.91
C ILE A 167 -13.40 -15.25 -8.43
N TYR A 168 -13.71 -14.17 -9.14
CA TYR A 168 -13.85 -14.20 -10.60
C TYR A 168 -12.58 -13.70 -11.30
N SER A 169 -12.16 -14.41 -12.35
CA SER A 169 -10.96 -14.07 -13.12
C SER A 169 -11.08 -12.75 -13.89
N LEU A 170 -12.30 -12.31 -14.20
CA LEU A 170 -12.55 -11.04 -14.90
C LEU A 170 -12.18 -9.84 -14.02
N ASP A 171 -12.45 -9.92 -12.71
CA ASP A 171 -12.10 -8.87 -11.75
C ASP A 171 -10.57 -8.68 -11.66
N ALA A 172 -9.84 -9.80 -11.74
CA ALA A 172 -8.40 -9.78 -11.79
C ALA A 172 -7.88 -9.07 -13.06
N ALA A 173 -8.53 -9.32 -14.20
CA ALA A 173 -8.13 -8.74 -15.47
C ALA A 173 -8.45 -7.23 -15.57
N THR A 174 -9.59 -6.77 -15.03
CA THR A 174 -9.99 -5.36 -15.09
C THR A 174 -9.10 -4.48 -14.22
N LEU A 175 -8.85 -4.89 -12.98
CA LEU A 175 -7.97 -4.17 -12.06
C LEU A 175 -6.49 -4.22 -12.51
N ALA A 176 -6.02 -5.37 -13.04
CA ALA A 176 -4.69 -5.45 -13.65
C ALA A 176 -4.58 -4.54 -14.89
N GLY A 177 -5.63 -4.48 -15.72
CA GLY A 177 -5.71 -3.59 -16.87
C GLY A 177 -5.68 -2.10 -16.47
N ALA A 178 -6.43 -1.71 -15.45
CA ALA A 178 -6.44 -0.34 -14.94
C ALA A 178 -5.07 0.05 -14.36
N THR A 179 -4.45 -0.85 -13.59
CA THR A 179 -3.11 -0.63 -13.03
C THR A 179 -2.07 -0.52 -14.14
N ALA A 180 -2.13 -1.38 -15.15
CA ALA A 180 -1.22 -1.33 -16.31
C ALA A 180 -1.38 -0.02 -17.11
N LEU A 181 -2.61 0.47 -17.30
CA LEU A 181 -2.89 1.74 -17.96
C LEU A 181 -2.30 2.93 -17.19
N LEU A 182 -2.54 3.01 -15.88
CA LEU A 182 -2.02 4.08 -15.03
C LEU A 182 -0.48 4.04 -14.96
N SER A 183 0.09 2.84 -14.82
CA SER A 183 1.54 2.64 -14.85
C SER A 183 2.14 3.07 -16.19
N GLY A 184 1.49 2.71 -17.29
CA GLY A 184 1.90 3.11 -18.64
C GLY A 184 1.85 4.62 -18.84
N ALA A 185 0.76 5.27 -18.42
CA ALA A 185 0.61 6.72 -18.48
C ALA A 185 1.70 7.43 -17.65
N TYR A 186 1.97 6.94 -16.42
CA TYR A 186 3.04 7.46 -15.57
C TYR A 186 4.42 7.36 -16.25
N LEU A 187 4.76 6.20 -16.81
CA LEU A 187 6.04 6.01 -17.50
C LEU A 187 6.17 6.90 -18.75
N LEU A 188 5.07 7.14 -19.47
CA LEU A 188 5.07 8.05 -20.63
C LEU A 188 5.26 9.52 -20.22
N LEU A 189 4.63 9.93 -19.11
CA LEU A 189 4.80 11.27 -18.54
C LEU A 189 6.22 11.47 -17.99
N SER A 190 6.76 10.47 -17.30
CA SER A 190 8.10 10.51 -16.72
C SER A 190 9.21 10.66 -17.77
N LYS A 191 9.01 10.17 -19.00
CA LYS A 191 9.97 10.37 -20.11
C LYS A 191 10.07 11.83 -20.56
N ARG A 192 9.11 12.69 -20.21
CA ARG A 192 9.08 14.11 -20.60
C ARG A 192 9.80 15.01 -19.59
N THR A 193 10.21 14.46 -18.45
CA THR A 193 10.82 15.19 -17.35
C THR A 193 12.22 14.65 -17.09
N GLU A 194 13.15 15.53 -16.71
CA GLU A 194 14.48 15.10 -16.29
C GLU A 194 14.40 14.26 -15.01
N GLU A 195 15.11 13.13 -14.97
CA GLU A 195 15.11 12.21 -13.83
C GLU A 195 15.78 12.80 -12.57
N ILE A 196 16.64 13.81 -12.74
CA ILE A 196 17.39 14.46 -11.66
C ILE A 196 17.11 15.97 -11.71
N PRO A 197 16.69 16.59 -10.60
CA PRO A 197 16.44 18.03 -10.57
C PRO A 197 17.77 18.80 -10.52
N ILE A 198 18.26 19.25 -11.69
CA ILE A 198 19.58 19.91 -11.84
C ILE A 198 19.71 21.17 -10.96
N SER A 199 18.60 21.88 -10.72
CA SER A 199 18.58 23.15 -9.96
C SER A 199 18.26 22.99 -8.47
N ASP A 200 18.24 21.78 -7.93
CA ASP A 200 17.91 21.58 -6.50
C ASP A 200 19.10 21.95 -5.58
N PRO A 201 18.91 22.83 -4.58
CA PRO A 201 19.98 23.28 -3.69
C PRO A 201 20.57 22.14 -2.83
N ARG A 202 19.83 21.05 -2.60
CA ARG A 202 20.25 19.88 -1.82
C ARG A 202 20.77 18.74 -2.68
N LEU A 203 20.88 18.92 -4.00
CA LEU A 203 21.34 17.86 -4.90
C LEU A 203 22.76 17.39 -4.55
N ALA A 204 23.68 18.32 -4.30
CA ALA A 204 25.06 17.99 -3.97
C ALA A 204 25.19 17.25 -2.62
N GLU A 205 24.43 17.68 -1.60
CA GLU A 205 24.33 17.02 -0.30
C GLU A 205 23.78 15.59 -0.45
N SER A 206 22.70 15.45 -1.23
CA SER A 206 22.03 14.16 -1.43
C SER A 206 22.90 13.17 -2.19
N LEU A 207 23.60 13.60 -3.24
CA LEU A 207 24.52 12.73 -4.00
C LEU A 207 25.71 12.24 -3.17
N GLY A 208 26.17 13.06 -2.21
CA GLY A 208 27.23 12.71 -1.26
C GLY A 208 26.75 11.96 -0.01
N PHE A 209 25.46 11.59 0.06
CA PHE A 209 24.89 10.97 1.25
C PHE A 209 25.43 9.56 1.50
N ASP A 210 26.01 9.38 2.69
CA ASP A 210 26.46 8.09 3.22
C ASP A 210 25.88 7.89 4.64
N ASN A 211 25.26 6.74 4.89
CA ASN A 211 24.86 6.37 6.26
C ASN A 211 26.08 5.73 6.93
N ALA A 212 26.91 6.56 7.57
CA ALA A 212 27.91 6.08 8.51
C ALA A 212 27.25 5.36 9.71
#